data_AF-A0A0K0EC70-F1
#
_entry.id   AF-A0A0K0EC70-F1
#
_cell.length_a   1.000
_cell.length_b   1.000
_cell.length_c   1.000
_cell.angle_alpha   90.00
_cell.angle_beta   90.00
_cell.angle_gamma   90.00
#
_symmetry.space_group_name_H-M   'P 1'
#
loop_
_entity.id
_entity.type
_entity.pdbx_description
1 polymer ?
#
loop_
_entity_poly.entity_id
_entity_poly.type
_entity_poly.pdbx_seq_one_letter_code
_entity_poly.pdbx_strand_id
1 'polypeptide(L)'
;MNDYYFKLFIFIVYAIAWIYGHSNALMFKAVFLSEKLNSDSSAAAQINRENYKSNSNNFKLYFTDIKRWKKNLLSIGCFLGRPKSEILDDDPETSIRRLSVMIGVGKSVIQRILHENNYNHYKPIYTNKLLPIDKVKRKAFCEWLFDKDEFNFHRYIYYSDEAVFHINGHVNKHDVFIWATQNPNTIIEESNTRQRLTVWALIGYEGVVKFQIFESTVNADAYEEILDNGVIPFLTKRKNAKLIFQQDGASPHFATKNIDLLNENLANRWIGRGSNLIEWPPRSPDLTICDYFLWGYLKEKVYSHNIKNLGDLKHAITAEIISIPKEMIKKAVDNIMKRCNKCLEFDGDHFELFLDNSCD
;
A
#
# COMPACT_ATOMS: atom_id res chain seq x y z
N MET A 1 18.03 -16.89 17.80
CA MET A 1 17.59 -16.58 19.17
C MET A 1 18.53 -15.51 19.73
N ASN A 2 18.21 -14.22 19.82
CA ASN A 2 17.18 -13.38 19.22
C ASN A 2 17.85 -11.99 19.13
N ASP A 3 18.25 -11.57 17.92
CA ASP A 3 18.92 -10.29 17.62
C ASP A 3 18.13 -9.05 18.12
N TYR A 4 16.84 -9.25 18.37
CA TYR A 4 15.88 -8.31 18.93
C TYR A 4 16.34 -7.59 20.21
N TYR A 5 17.05 -8.28 21.11
CA TYR A 5 17.43 -7.70 22.41
C TYR A 5 18.62 -6.75 22.33
N PHE A 6 19.51 -6.97 21.36
CA PHE A 6 20.76 -6.21 21.25
C PHE A 6 20.50 -4.75 20.84
N LYS A 7 19.58 -4.58 19.90
CA LYS A 7 19.30 -3.28 19.31
C LYS A 7 18.35 -2.48 20.24
N LEU A 8 17.41 -3.16 20.91
CA LEU A 8 16.62 -2.64 22.03
C LEU A 8 17.51 -2.05 23.15
N PHE A 9 18.64 -2.69 23.42
CA PHE A 9 19.60 -2.26 24.41
C PHE A 9 20.29 -0.92 24.06
N ILE A 10 20.71 -0.70 22.80
CA ILE A 10 21.27 0.60 22.36
C ILE A 10 20.25 1.74 22.51
N PHE A 11 18.98 1.46 22.20
CA PHE A 11 17.89 2.42 22.28
C PHE A 11 17.56 2.81 23.74
N ILE A 12 17.54 1.84 24.65
CA ILE A 12 17.39 2.06 26.10
C ILE A 12 18.56 2.89 26.64
N VAL A 13 19.79 2.61 26.19
CA VAL A 13 21.00 3.32 26.58
C VAL A 13 20.96 4.79 26.19
N TYR A 14 20.47 5.12 24.99
CA TYR A 14 20.30 6.51 24.55
C TYR A 14 19.24 7.26 25.37
N ALA A 15 18.13 6.61 25.73
CA ALA A 15 17.08 7.20 26.56
C ALA A 15 17.52 7.46 28.01
N ILE A 16 18.36 6.58 28.57
CA ILE A 16 18.89 6.67 29.95
C ILE A 16 19.92 7.80 30.11
N ALA A 17 20.68 8.13 29.04
CA ALA A 17 21.65 9.23 28.99
C ALA A 17 21.05 10.58 29.44
N TRP A 18 19.78 10.78 29.09
CA TRP A 18 19.05 12.03 29.34
C TRP A 18 18.48 12.13 30.75
N ILE A 19 18.35 11.00 31.46
CA ILE A 19 17.69 10.93 32.77
C ILE A 19 18.69 11.08 33.93
N TYR A 20 19.95 10.66 33.74
CA TYR A 20 20.92 10.56 34.85
C TYR A 20 22.12 11.52 34.79
N GLY A 21 22.15 12.47 33.86
CA GLY A 21 23.12 13.59 33.88
C GLY A 21 24.59 13.21 33.67
N HIS A 22 24.90 12.00 33.19
CA HIS A 22 26.26 11.54 32.88
C HIS A 22 26.35 10.98 31.46
N SER A 23 27.53 11.08 30.84
CA SER A 23 27.74 10.50 29.51
C SER A 23 27.67 8.98 29.56
N ASN A 24 26.94 8.38 28.61
CA ASN A 24 26.81 6.92 28.50
C ASN A 24 28.16 6.21 28.45
N ALA A 25 29.14 6.81 27.76
CA ALA A 25 30.49 6.27 27.69
C ALA A 25 31.14 6.11 29.08
N LEU A 26 30.93 7.06 29.99
CA LEU A 26 31.43 6.98 31.37
C LEU A 26 30.73 5.89 32.17
N MET A 27 29.40 5.81 32.08
CA MET A 27 28.60 4.78 32.75
C MET A 27 29.02 3.37 32.33
N PHE A 28 29.15 3.14 31.01
CA PHE A 28 29.58 1.84 30.48
C PHE A 28 31.01 1.50 30.85
N LYS A 29 31.93 2.45 30.69
CA LYS A 29 33.32 2.27 31.12
C LYS A 29 33.39 1.90 32.60
N ALA A 30 32.58 2.53 33.45
CA ALA A 30 32.52 2.27 34.88
C ALA A 30 31.97 0.90 35.25
N VAL A 31 30.86 0.48 34.66
CA VAL A 31 30.26 -0.83 34.93
C VAL A 31 31.13 -1.95 34.35
N PHE A 32 31.66 -1.78 33.13
CA PHE A 32 32.59 -2.74 32.54
C PHE A 32 33.87 -2.91 33.36
N LEU A 33 34.45 -1.80 33.83
CA LEU A 33 35.62 -1.83 34.68
C LEU A 33 35.31 -2.46 36.05
N SER A 34 34.11 -2.25 36.59
CA SER A 34 33.66 -2.93 37.82
C SER A 34 33.57 -4.45 37.64
N GLU A 35 33.00 -4.94 36.54
CA GLU A 35 32.98 -6.38 36.24
C GLU A 35 34.40 -6.94 36.09
N LYS A 36 35.26 -6.24 35.34
CA LYS A 36 36.65 -6.66 35.11
C LYS A 36 37.46 -6.73 36.41
N LEU A 37 37.25 -5.77 37.31
CA LEU A 37 37.94 -5.69 38.61
C LEU A 37 37.22 -6.46 39.72
N ASN A 38 36.04 -7.00 39.43
CA ASN A 38 35.10 -7.57 40.40
C ASN A 38 34.87 -6.67 41.64
N SER A 39 34.84 -5.35 41.44
CA SER A 39 34.75 -4.36 42.52
C SER A 39 34.30 -2.98 42.01
N ASP A 40 33.10 -2.56 42.41
CA ASP A 40 32.55 -1.22 42.10
C ASP A 40 33.43 -0.09 42.66
N SER A 41 33.98 -0.29 43.87
CA SER A 41 34.82 0.69 44.55
C SER A 41 36.16 0.88 43.85
N SER A 42 36.77 -0.21 43.37
CA SER A 42 38.03 -0.15 42.63
C SER A 42 37.85 0.53 41.27
N ALA A 43 36.74 0.24 40.58
CA ALA A 43 36.40 0.87 39.31
C ALA A 43 36.16 2.38 39.44
N ALA A 44 35.39 2.81 40.45
CA ALA A 44 35.18 4.22 40.75
C ALA A 44 36.50 4.95 41.05
N ALA A 45 37.36 4.35 41.88
CA ALA A 45 38.66 4.92 42.24
C ALA A 45 39.61 5.02 41.03
N GLN A 46 39.55 4.09 40.09
CA GLN A 46 40.38 4.14 38.88
C GLN A 46 39.88 5.21 37.91
N ILE A 47 38.57 5.30 37.69
CA ILE A 47 37.99 6.31 36.78
C ILE A 47 38.19 7.72 37.31
N ASN A 48 38.06 7.91 38.63
CA ASN A 48 38.38 9.19 39.26
C ASN A 48 39.87 9.55 39.09
N ARG A 49 40.78 8.57 39.23
CA ARG A 49 42.22 8.80 38.99
C ARG A 49 42.52 9.16 37.53
N GLU A 50 41.83 8.53 36.58
CA GLU A 50 41.96 8.84 35.15
C GLU A 50 41.41 10.25 34.84
N ASN A 51 40.26 10.62 35.42
CA ASN A 51 39.67 11.95 35.25
C ASN A 51 40.51 13.08 35.88
N TYR A 52 41.14 12.84 37.04
CA TYR A 52 42.07 13.79 37.66
C TYR A 52 43.30 14.06 36.80
N LYS A 53 43.74 13.09 35.99
CA LYS A 53 44.88 13.25 35.07
C LYS A 53 44.50 13.96 33.77
N SER A 54 43.21 13.95 33.38
CA SER A 54 42.75 14.52 32.11
C SER A 54 42.26 15.98 32.19
N ASN A 55 42.36 16.64 33.36
CA ASN A 55 41.92 18.03 33.59
C ASN A 55 40.46 18.33 33.17
N SER A 56 39.63 17.31 32.98
CA SER A 56 38.22 17.47 32.63
C SER A 56 37.39 17.54 33.90
N ASN A 57 36.65 18.64 34.10
CA ASN A 57 35.59 18.89 35.10
C ASN A 57 35.63 18.03 36.38
N ASN A 58 35.80 18.69 37.53
CA ASN A 58 35.77 18.17 38.92
C ASN A 58 34.51 17.34 39.28
N PHE A 59 34.31 16.19 38.63
CA PHE A 59 33.28 15.23 38.95
C PHE A 59 33.90 13.99 39.59
N LYS A 60 33.33 13.61 40.74
CA LYS A 60 33.76 12.44 41.50
C LYS A 60 32.68 11.36 41.37
N LEU A 61 33.03 10.27 40.71
CA LEU A 61 32.18 9.10 40.54
C LEU A 61 32.18 8.26 41.83
N TYR A 62 31.02 7.93 42.38
CA TYR A 62 30.93 7.07 43.56
C TYR A 62 30.62 5.62 43.18
N PHE A 63 31.11 4.67 43.99
CA PHE A 63 30.86 3.24 43.77
C PHE A 63 29.37 2.89 43.83
N THR A 64 28.59 3.67 44.59
CA THR A 64 27.14 3.54 44.68
C THR A 64 26.45 3.82 43.35
N ASP A 65 26.99 4.74 42.55
CA ASP A 65 26.48 5.06 41.22
C ASP A 65 26.73 3.89 40.28
N ILE A 66 27.95 3.34 40.29
CA ILE A 66 28.30 2.15 39.51
C ILE A 66 27.45 0.94 39.91
N LYS A 67 27.26 0.70 41.21
CA LYS A 67 26.43 -0.39 41.73
C LYS A 67 24.98 -0.26 41.27
N ARG A 68 24.44 0.96 41.29
CA ARG A 68 23.09 1.27 40.81
C ARG A 68 22.99 1.06 39.29
N TRP A 69 23.96 1.52 38.51
CA TRP A 69 24.00 1.31 37.07
C TRP A 69 24.11 -0.17 36.71
N LYS A 70 24.97 -0.93 37.39
CA LYS A 70 25.13 -2.38 37.24
C LYS A 70 23.81 -3.11 37.53
N LYS A 71 23.13 -2.78 38.63
CA LYS A 71 21.81 -3.35 38.97
C LYS A 71 20.77 -3.05 37.88
N ASN A 72 20.73 -1.79 37.40
CA ASN A 72 19.79 -1.39 36.35
C ASN A 72 20.09 -2.11 35.02
N LEU A 73 21.36 -2.19 34.61
CA LEU A 73 21.77 -2.88 33.38
C LEU A 73 21.53 -4.39 33.46
N LEU A 74 21.74 -5.02 34.61
CA LEU A 74 21.43 -6.44 34.82
C LEU A 74 19.92 -6.71 34.77
N SER A 75 19.09 -5.82 35.34
CA SER A 75 17.64 -5.94 35.25
C SER A 75 17.09 -5.80 33.82
N ILE A 76 17.90 -5.29 32.90
CA ILE A 76 17.54 -5.06 31.49
C ILE A 76 18.18 -6.12 30.55
N GLY A 77 19.00 -7.05 31.07
CA GLY A 77 19.51 -8.21 30.32
C GLY A 77 20.73 -7.95 29.42
N CYS A 78 21.48 -6.88 29.68
CA CYS A 78 22.41 -6.24 28.75
C CYS A 78 23.77 -6.93 28.47
N PHE A 79 24.06 -8.11 29.04
CA PHE A 79 25.43 -8.65 29.09
C PHE A 79 25.70 -9.92 28.27
N LEU A 80 24.83 -10.28 27.32
CA LEU A 80 25.03 -11.47 26.47
C LEU A 80 24.91 -11.13 24.98
N GLY A 81 26.06 -10.99 24.28
CA GLY A 81 26.13 -11.05 22.81
C GLY A 81 26.46 -9.73 22.10
N ARG A 82 27.22 -9.82 21.00
CA ARG A 82 27.79 -8.69 20.25
C ARG A 82 26.84 -8.10 19.17
N PRO A 83 27.02 -6.82 18.75
CA PRO A 83 26.11 -6.03 17.89
C PRO A 83 26.05 -6.33 16.39
N LYS A 84 24.85 -6.12 15.80
CA LYS A 84 24.61 -5.52 14.46
C LYS A 84 23.45 -4.49 14.57
N SER A 85 23.44 -3.45 13.72
CA SER A 85 22.56 -2.26 13.76
C SER A 85 21.14 -2.47 13.19
N GLU A 86 20.17 -1.66 13.67
CA GLU A 86 18.80 -1.35 13.14
C GLU A 86 17.58 -2.23 13.55
N ILE A 87 16.87 -1.89 14.65
CA ILE A 87 15.72 -2.69 15.19
C ILE A 87 14.54 -2.70 14.22
N LEU A 88 14.27 -1.56 13.60
CA LEU A 88 13.04 -1.30 12.87
C LEU A 88 13.10 -1.80 11.42
N ASP A 89 14.29 -2.08 10.91
CA ASP A 89 14.46 -2.70 9.60
C ASP A 89 14.18 -4.22 9.64
N ASP A 90 14.25 -4.85 10.83
CA ASP A 90 13.93 -6.26 11.02
C ASP A 90 12.42 -6.50 11.26
N ASP A 91 11.68 -5.52 11.77
CA ASP A 91 10.22 -5.59 12.04
C ASP A 91 9.56 -4.19 12.00
N PRO A 92 9.36 -3.61 10.79
CA PRO A 92 8.86 -2.25 10.61
C PRO A 92 7.38 -2.08 11.01
N GLU A 93 6.65 -3.16 11.29
CA GLU A 93 5.22 -3.14 11.63
C GLU A 93 4.97 -2.97 13.15
N THR A 94 6.02 -2.94 13.96
CA THR A 94 5.89 -2.87 15.42
C THR A 94 5.39 -1.50 15.89
N SER A 95 4.15 -1.45 16.38
CA SER A 95 3.55 -0.20 16.90
C SER A 95 4.32 0.40 18.10
N ILE A 96 4.30 1.74 18.22
CA ILE A 96 4.86 2.48 19.38
C ILE A 96 4.30 1.99 20.71
N ARG A 97 3.03 1.55 20.74
CA ARG A 97 2.42 0.97 21.95
C ARG A 97 3.10 -0.34 22.33
N ARG A 98 3.34 -1.21 21.35
CA ARG A 98 4.00 -2.50 21.55
C ARG A 98 5.46 -2.28 21.95
N LEU A 99 6.16 -1.34 21.33
CA LEU A 99 7.48 -0.88 21.78
C LEU A 99 7.41 -0.37 23.23
N SER A 100 6.48 0.50 23.58
CA SER A 100 6.37 1.01 24.96
C SER A 100 6.22 -0.11 26.01
N VAL A 101 5.43 -1.14 25.71
CA VAL A 101 5.28 -2.32 26.58
C VAL A 101 6.54 -3.19 26.59
N MET A 102 7.16 -3.44 25.43
CA MET A 102 8.34 -4.31 25.32
C MET A 102 9.61 -3.68 25.90
N ILE A 103 9.71 -2.35 25.84
CA ILE A 103 10.88 -1.56 26.24
C ILE A 103 10.70 -0.98 27.67
N GLY A 104 9.46 -0.85 28.15
CA GLY A 104 9.16 -0.20 29.43
C GLY A 104 9.38 1.32 29.43
N VAL A 105 9.48 1.93 28.24
CA VAL A 105 9.68 3.38 28.04
C VAL A 105 8.36 4.04 27.63
N GLY A 106 8.13 5.25 28.11
CA GLY A 106 6.94 6.03 27.76
C GLY A 106 6.85 6.30 26.25
N LYS A 107 5.64 6.18 25.69
CA LYS A 107 5.37 6.35 24.25
C LYS A 107 5.93 7.66 23.68
N SER A 108 5.89 8.75 24.44
CA SER A 108 6.41 10.07 24.04
C SER A 108 7.91 10.07 23.80
N VAL A 109 8.66 9.33 24.61
CA VAL A 109 10.12 9.20 24.47
C VAL A 109 10.46 8.36 23.25
N ILE A 110 9.74 7.26 23.03
CA ILE A 110 9.91 6.42 21.84
C ILE A 110 9.62 7.23 20.58
N GLN A 111 8.53 7.98 20.55
CA GLN A 111 8.16 8.82 19.41
C GLN A 111 9.22 9.88 19.11
N ARG A 112 9.75 10.56 20.13
CA ARG A 112 10.85 11.52 19.96
C ARG A 112 12.09 10.88 19.34
N ILE A 113 12.49 9.70 19.83
CA ILE A 113 13.69 9.01 19.32
C ILE A 113 13.50 8.54 17.88
N LEU A 114 12.31 8.05 17.50
CA LEU A 114 12.00 7.71 16.11
C LEU A 114 12.19 8.91 15.19
N HIS A 115 11.69 10.08 15.57
CA HIS A 115 11.87 11.33 14.83
C HIS A 115 13.33 11.76 14.73
N GLU A 116 14.10 11.70 15.83
CA GLU A 116 15.53 12.06 15.86
C GLU A 116 16.41 11.15 14.99
N ASN A 117 15.95 9.92 14.71
CA ASN A 117 16.65 8.95 13.86
C ASN A 117 16.04 8.82 12.45
N ASN A 118 15.23 9.80 12.03
CA ASN A 118 14.60 9.85 10.70
C ASN A 118 13.68 8.66 10.36
N TYR A 119 13.14 7.96 11.35
CA TYR A 119 12.10 6.96 11.11
C TYR A 119 10.76 7.67 10.86
N ASN A 120 10.30 7.60 9.62
CA ASN A 120 8.99 8.11 9.23
C ASN A 120 7.92 7.03 9.45
N HIS A 121 6.71 7.48 9.76
CA HIS A 121 5.55 6.60 9.77
C HIS A 121 5.00 6.53 8.34
N TYR A 122 4.92 5.32 7.80
CA TYR A 122 4.29 5.08 6.50
C TYR A 122 2.96 4.37 6.74
N LYS A 123 1.91 4.83 6.05
CA LYS A 123 0.64 4.09 6.04
C LYS A 123 0.80 2.90 5.08
N PRO A 124 0.55 1.65 5.52
CA PRO A 124 0.59 0.52 4.60
C PRO A 124 -0.52 0.68 3.55
N ILE A 125 -0.18 0.42 2.29
CA ILE A 125 -1.17 0.26 1.23
C ILE A 125 -1.75 -1.14 1.36
N TYR A 126 -3.07 -1.24 1.50
CA TYR A 126 -3.75 -2.52 1.60
C TYR A 126 -4.10 -3.01 0.19
N THR A 127 -3.31 -3.94 -0.32
CA THR A 127 -3.57 -4.60 -1.61
C THR A 127 -3.97 -6.06 -1.41
N ASN A 128 -4.61 -6.65 -2.42
CA ASN A 128 -4.91 -8.07 -2.38
C ASN A 128 -3.62 -8.89 -2.27
N LYS A 129 -3.61 -9.88 -1.37
CA LYS A 129 -2.49 -10.80 -1.25
C LYS A 129 -2.34 -11.61 -2.54
N LEU A 130 -1.23 -11.40 -3.24
CA LEU A 130 -0.83 -12.18 -4.41
C LEU A 130 -0.35 -13.56 -3.98
N LEU A 131 -0.78 -14.59 -4.70
CA LEU A 131 -0.20 -15.93 -4.61
C LEU A 131 0.98 -16.05 -5.59
N PRO A 132 1.92 -16.98 -5.38
CA PRO A 132 3.04 -17.19 -6.30
C PRO A 132 2.60 -17.43 -7.75
N ILE A 133 1.49 -18.14 -7.95
CA ILE A 133 0.91 -18.38 -9.28
C ILE A 133 0.36 -17.10 -9.92
N ASP A 134 -0.13 -16.14 -9.13
CA ASP A 134 -0.66 -14.88 -9.64
C ASP A 134 0.49 -14.06 -10.27
N LYS A 135 1.67 -14.05 -9.64
CA LYS A 135 2.86 -13.36 -10.17
C LYS A 135 3.29 -13.91 -11.52
N VAL A 136 3.28 -15.24 -11.68
CA VAL A 136 3.60 -15.90 -12.96
C VAL A 136 2.61 -15.49 -14.04
N LYS A 137 1.31 -15.50 -13.74
CA LYS A 137 0.26 -15.09 -14.70
C LYS A 137 0.36 -13.61 -15.06
N ARG A 138 0.67 -12.75 -14.08
CA ARG A 138 0.89 -11.30 -14.29
C ARG A 138 2.04 -11.06 -15.26
N LYS A 139 3.19 -11.73 -15.06
CA LYS A 139 4.32 -11.66 -16.00
C LYS A 139 3.96 -12.16 -17.38
N ALA A 140 3.32 -13.33 -17.47
CA ALA A 140 2.94 -13.91 -18.76
C ALA A 140 2.04 -12.96 -19.57
N PHE A 141 1.11 -12.26 -18.93
CA PHE A 141 0.30 -11.23 -19.57
C PHE A 141 1.14 -10.04 -20.05
N CYS A 142 2.03 -9.53 -19.20
CA CYS A 142 2.89 -8.40 -19.54
C CYS A 142 3.85 -8.76 -20.69
N GLU A 143 4.53 -9.91 -20.62
CA GLU A 143 5.38 -10.46 -21.69
C GLU A 143 4.60 -10.60 -23.00
N TRP A 144 3.41 -11.23 -22.94
CA TRP A 144 2.52 -11.37 -24.11
C TRP A 144 2.16 -10.03 -24.75
N LEU A 145 2.00 -8.96 -23.95
CA LEU A 145 1.68 -7.63 -24.46
C LEU A 145 2.90 -6.98 -25.16
N PHE A 146 4.12 -7.21 -24.65
CA PHE A 146 5.36 -6.72 -25.25
C PHE A 146 5.78 -7.50 -26.50
N ASP A 147 5.49 -8.79 -26.56
CA ASP A 147 5.84 -9.67 -27.69
C ASP A 147 4.99 -9.41 -28.95
N LYS A 148 4.10 -8.42 -28.93
CA LYS A 148 3.29 -8.06 -30.10
C LYS A 148 4.09 -7.23 -31.09
N ASP A 149 4.28 -7.78 -32.28
CA ASP A 149 4.96 -7.13 -33.41
C ASP A 149 4.28 -5.82 -33.87
N GLU A 150 3.00 -5.63 -33.56
CA GLU A 150 2.26 -4.43 -33.98
C GLU A 150 2.55 -3.23 -33.08
N PHE A 151 3.02 -2.14 -33.70
CA PHE A 151 3.25 -0.88 -33.02
C PHE A 151 1.97 -0.36 -32.34
N ASN A 152 2.06 -0.05 -31.04
CA ASN A 152 0.94 0.38 -30.19
C ASN A 152 -0.23 -0.61 -30.12
N PHE A 153 0.04 -1.91 -30.17
CA PHE A 153 -0.98 -2.96 -30.06
C PHE A 153 -1.94 -2.76 -28.86
N HIS A 154 -1.42 -2.29 -27.72
CA HIS A 154 -2.21 -2.04 -26.50
C HIS A 154 -3.39 -1.07 -26.72
N ARG A 155 -3.34 -0.21 -27.75
CA ARG A 155 -4.42 0.73 -28.08
C ARG A 155 -5.65 0.07 -28.72
N TYR A 156 -5.55 -1.19 -29.15
CA TYR A 156 -6.69 -1.95 -29.67
C TYR A 156 -7.45 -2.73 -28.59
N ILE A 157 -6.97 -2.71 -27.34
CA ILE A 157 -7.60 -3.39 -26.21
C ILE A 157 -8.63 -2.47 -25.56
N TYR A 158 -9.85 -2.96 -25.40
CA TYR A 158 -10.94 -2.31 -24.68
C TYR A 158 -11.15 -3.00 -23.34
N TYR A 159 -10.92 -2.26 -22.27
CA TYR A 159 -11.01 -2.74 -20.90
C TYR A 159 -12.43 -2.55 -20.37
N SER A 160 -12.91 -3.51 -19.61
CA SER A 160 -14.20 -3.43 -18.92
C SER A 160 -14.10 -3.83 -17.48
N ASP A 161 -14.94 -3.22 -16.66
CA ASP A 161 -15.01 -3.48 -15.22
C ASP A 161 -16.29 -2.88 -14.62
N GLU A 162 -16.57 -3.21 -13.36
CA GLU A 162 -17.67 -2.69 -12.55
C GLU A 162 -17.19 -1.95 -11.31
N ALA A 163 -17.73 -0.76 -11.07
CA ALA A 163 -17.56 -0.03 -9.82
C ALA A 163 -18.87 0.26 -9.11
N VAL A 164 -18.85 0.20 -7.78
CA VAL A 164 -19.99 0.55 -6.93
C VAL A 164 -19.86 1.99 -6.44
N PHE A 165 -20.93 2.77 -6.62
CA PHE A 165 -21.10 4.14 -6.14
C PHE A 165 -22.22 4.18 -5.11
N HIS A 166 -21.93 4.71 -3.92
CA HIS A 166 -22.90 4.90 -2.85
C HIS A 166 -23.38 6.36 -2.80
N ILE A 167 -24.64 6.61 -2.39
CA ILE A 167 -25.16 7.99 -2.21
C ILE A 167 -24.33 8.76 -1.19
N ASN A 168 -23.97 8.12 -0.08
CA ASN A 168 -23.25 8.77 1.02
C ASN A 168 -21.78 9.06 0.71
N GLY A 169 -21.35 8.86 -0.54
CA GLY A 169 -19.96 9.01 -0.92
C GLY A 169 -19.05 8.26 0.01
N HIS A 170 -19.25 6.93 0.16
CA HIS A 170 -18.27 6.09 0.85
C HIS A 170 -16.93 6.25 0.13
N VAL A 171 -16.17 7.23 0.59
CA VAL A 171 -14.76 7.37 0.36
C VAL A 171 -14.15 6.13 1.01
N ASN A 172 -13.25 5.46 0.29
CA ASN A 172 -12.47 4.38 0.88
C ASN A 172 -11.93 4.84 2.24
N LYS A 173 -11.86 3.97 3.24
CA LYS A 173 -11.24 4.29 4.54
C LYS A 173 -9.81 4.87 4.40
N HIS A 174 -9.22 4.73 3.21
CA HIS A 174 -7.96 5.29 2.78
C HIS A 174 -7.96 6.81 2.51
N ASP A 175 -9.08 7.45 2.16
CA ASP A 175 -9.11 8.88 1.79
C ASP A 175 -9.93 9.79 2.74
N VAL A 176 -10.23 9.31 3.95
CA VAL A 176 -10.83 10.15 5.00
C VAL A 176 -9.72 10.90 5.75
N PHE A 177 -9.61 12.21 5.49
CA PHE A 177 -8.74 13.12 6.23
C PHE A 177 -9.58 14.08 7.09
N ILE A 178 -9.36 14.05 8.41
CA ILE A 178 -9.89 15.06 9.33
C ILE A 178 -8.72 15.94 9.76
N TRP A 179 -8.70 17.19 9.29
CA TRP A 179 -7.74 18.20 9.73
C TRP A 179 -8.33 18.96 10.91
N ALA A 180 -7.74 18.80 12.11
CA ALA A 180 -8.15 19.55 13.30
C ALA A 180 -6.96 19.79 14.24
N THR A 181 -6.92 20.96 14.88
CA THR A 181 -5.86 21.35 15.85
C THR A 181 -6.03 20.70 17.23
N GLN A 182 -7.20 20.13 17.53
CA GLN A 182 -7.46 19.21 18.65
C GLN A 182 -8.45 18.13 18.20
N ASN A 183 -8.44 16.96 18.87
CA ASN A 183 -9.30 15.81 18.53
C ASN A 183 -10.79 16.22 18.53
N PRO A 184 -11.48 16.20 17.37
CA PRO A 184 -12.82 16.73 17.26
C PRO A 184 -13.92 15.80 17.81
N ASN A 185 -13.57 14.63 18.36
CA ASN A 185 -14.54 13.61 18.82
C ASN A 185 -15.62 13.30 17.77
N THR A 186 -15.25 13.32 16.49
CA THR A 186 -16.20 13.09 15.40
C THR A 186 -16.50 11.60 15.30
N ILE A 187 -17.74 11.23 15.61
CA ILE A 187 -18.30 9.93 15.26
C ILE A 187 -18.72 10.04 13.80
N ILE A 188 -18.05 9.32 12.91
CA ILE A 188 -18.54 9.13 11.54
C ILE A 188 -19.66 8.10 11.65
N GLU A 189 -20.91 8.57 11.67
CA GLU A 189 -22.06 7.70 11.66
C GLU A 189 -22.17 7.02 10.28
N GLU A 190 -21.85 5.73 10.21
CA GLU A 190 -22.15 4.90 9.05
C GLU A 190 -23.68 4.73 8.95
N SER A 191 -24.35 5.49 8.08
CA SER A 191 -25.76 5.21 7.82
C SER A 191 -25.87 3.94 6.97
N ASN A 192 -26.61 2.96 7.49
CA ASN A 192 -26.79 1.62 6.91
C ASN A 192 -27.67 1.61 5.63
N THR A 193 -27.84 2.77 4.98
CA THR A 193 -28.71 2.92 3.81
C THR A 193 -28.00 2.42 2.55
N ARG A 194 -28.37 1.18 2.17
CA ARG A 194 -27.89 0.35 1.04
C ARG A 194 -28.06 0.94 -0.38
N GLN A 195 -28.46 2.20 -0.52
CA GLN A 195 -28.71 2.77 -1.85
C GLN A 195 -27.37 3.01 -2.58
N ARG A 196 -27.16 2.19 -3.61
CA ARG A 196 -25.94 2.16 -4.42
C ARG A 196 -26.29 1.95 -5.89
N LEU A 197 -25.40 2.40 -6.75
CA LEU A 197 -25.41 2.08 -8.18
C LEU A 197 -24.16 1.29 -8.50
N THR A 198 -24.32 0.23 -9.29
CA THR A 198 -23.20 -0.47 -9.94
C THR A 198 -23.07 0.10 -11.33
N VAL A 199 -21.87 0.57 -11.69
CA VAL A 199 -21.58 1.14 -13.00
C VAL A 199 -20.64 0.18 -13.71
N TRP A 200 -21.07 -0.34 -14.85
CA TRP A 200 -20.21 -1.05 -15.78
C TRP A 200 -19.75 -0.08 -16.88
N ALA A 201 -18.49 -0.13 -17.27
CA ALA A 201 -17.97 0.66 -18.39
C ALA A 201 -17.06 -0.16 -19.30
N LEU A 202 -17.04 0.23 -20.57
CA LEU A 202 -16.10 -0.23 -21.60
C LEU A 202 -15.29 0.98 -22.06
N ILE A 203 -13.98 0.94 -21.82
CA ILE A 203 -13.03 2.02 -22.12
C ILE A 203 -11.93 1.53 -23.06
N GLY A 204 -11.57 2.36 -24.04
CA GLY A 204 -10.44 2.11 -24.93
C GLY A 204 -9.77 3.42 -25.36
N TYR A 205 -8.84 3.35 -26.31
CA TYR A 205 -8.03 4.52 -26.73
C TYR A 205 -8.85 5.72 -27.23
N GLU A 206 -10.07 5.50 -27.71
CA GLU A 206 -10.95 6.57 -28.20
C GLU A 206 -11.82 7.22 -27.13
N GLY A 207 -11.90 6.63 -25.95
CA GLY A 207 -12.75 7.06 -24.85
C GLY A 207 -13.53 5.93 -24.17
N VAL A 208 -14.46 6.32 -23.29
CA VAL A 208 -15.51 5.42 -22.78
C VAL A 208 -16.56 5.24 -23.87
N VAL A 209 -16.66 4.03 -24.42
CA VAL A 209 -17.50 3.74 -25.60
C VAL A 209 -18.88 3.24 -25.23
N LYS A 210 -19.01 2.62 -24.06
CA LYS A 210 -20.27 2.14 -23.51
C LYS A 210 -20.18 2.15 -22.00
N PHE A 211 -21.28 2.47 -21.33
CA PHE A 211 -21.43 2.25 -19.91
C PHE A 211 -22.90 1.92 -19.62
N GLN A 212 -23.13 1.23 -18.51
CA GLN A 212 -24.47 0.89 -18.03
C GLN A 212 -24.53 1.00 -16.52
N ILE A 213 -25.64 1.52 -16.01
CA ILE A 213 -25.84 1.79 -14.59
C ILE A 213 -26.96 0.89 -14.09
N PHE A 214 -26.67 0.13 -13.05
CA PHE A 214 -27.57 -0.82 -12.42
C PHE A 214 -27.86 -0.41 -10.98
N GLU A 215 -29.08 -0.62 -10.52
CA GLU A 215 -29.45 -0.45 -9.11
C GLU A 215 -29.17 -1.72 -8.26
N SER A 216 -28.72 -2.80 -8.91
CA SER A 216 -28.40 -4.09 -8.31
C SER A 216 -26.98 -4.54 -8.66
N THR A 217 -26.55 -5.66 -8.08
CA THR A 217 -25.31 -6.33 -8.47
C THR A 217 -25.50 -6.98 -9.85
N VAL A 218 -24.49 -6.87 -10.71
CA VAL A 218 -24.48 -7.55 -12.01
C VAL A 218 -24.40 -9.06 -11.77
N ASN A 219 -25.40 -9.81 -12.24
CA ASN A 219 -25.40 -11.27 -12.24
C ASN A 219 -25.05 -11.78 -13.66
N ALA A 220 -24.98 -13.10 -13.85
CA ALA A 220 -24.58 -13.67 -15.13
C ALA A 220 -25.57 -13.35 -16.28
N ASP A 221 -26.87 -13.19 -16.00
CA ASP A 221 -27.90 -12.84 -16.99
C ASP A 221 -27.80 -11.37 -17.41
N ALA A 222 -27.67 -10.46 -16.44
CA ALA A 222 -27.43 -9.05 -16.72
C ALA A 222 -26.11 -8.85 -17.48
N TYR A 223 -25.08 -9.64 -17.19
CA TYR A 223 -23.82 -9.59 -17.92
C TYR A 223 -23.94 -10.08 -19.36
N GLU A 224 -24.71 -11.14 -19.60
CA GLU A 224 -25.02 -11.61 -20.96
C GLU A 224 -25.67 -10.49 -21.79
N GLU A 225 -26.63 -9.76 -21.22
CA GLU A 225 -27.26 -8.61 -21.89
C GLU A 225 -26.25 -7.49 -22.22
N ILE A 226 -25.26 -7.23 -21.35
CA ILE A 226 -24.17 -6.27 -21.61
C ILE A 226 -23.34 -6.72 -22.82
N LEU A 227 -23.02 -8.01 -22.89
CA LEU A 227 -22.23 -8.58 -23.99
C LEU A 227 -23.00 -8.48 -25.31
N ASP A 228 -24.25 -8.95 -25.34
CA ASP A 228 -25.09 -9.02 -26.54
C ASP A 228 -25.50 -7.65 -27.07
N ASN A 229 -25.84 -6.72 -26.19
CA ASN A 229 -26.36 -5.41 -26.62
C ASN A 229 -25.29 -4.31 -26.69
N GLY A 230 -24.14 -4.54 -26.05
CA GLY A 230 -23.08 -3.56 -25.91
C GLY A 230 -21.79 -4.00 -26.60
N VAL A 231 -21.10 -4.97 -26.01
CA VAL A 231 -19.72 -5.34 -26.36
C VAL A 231 -19.64 -5.94 -27.76
N ILE A 232 -20.40 -6.99 -28.04
CA ILE A 232 -20.33 -7.75 -29.29
C ILE A 232 -20.73 -6.87 -30.48
N PRO A 233 -21.86 -6.13 -30.47
CA PRO A 233 -22.20 -5.22 -31.56
C PRO A 233 -21.14 -4.15 -31.79
N PHE A 234 -20.55 -3.61 -30.72
CA PHE A 234 -19.51 -2.59 -30.83
C PHE A 234 -18.25 -3.13 -31.54
N LEU A 235 -17.78 -4.31 -31.16
CA LEU A 235 -16.57 -4.92 -31.72
C LEU A 235 -16.78 -5.53 -33.11
N THR A 236 -17.98 -6.02 -33.42
CA THR A 236 -18.29 -6.66 -34.72
C THR A 236 -18.66 -5.64 -35.81
N LYS A 237 -19.47 -4.63 -35.49
CA LYS A 237 -19.96 -3.65 -36.50
C LYS A 237 -18.85 -2.79 -37.10
N ARG A 238 -17.76 -2.56 -36.37
CA ARG A 238 -16.64 -1.74 -36.83
C ARG A 238 -15.80 -2.38 -37.94
N LYS A 239 -16.02 -3.67 -38.25
CA LYS A 239 -15.20 -4.46 -39.21
C LYS A 239 -13.69 -4.35 -38.93
N ASN A 240 -13.31 -3.96 -37.72
CA ASN A 240 -11.93 -3.90 -37.29
C ASN A 240 -11.64 -5.16 -36.48
N ALA A 241 -11.10 -6.16 -37.15
CA ALA A 241 -10.76 -7.44 -36.55
C ALA A 241 -9.64 -7.35 -35.50
N LYS A 242 -8.99 -6.19 -35.35
CA LYS A 242 -7.92 -5.97 -34.37
C LYS A 242 -8.43 -5.62 -32.97
N LEU A 243 -9.69 -5.18 -32.84
CA LEU A 243 -10.21 -4.78 -31.53
C LEU A 243 -10.37 -6.00 -30.63
N ILE A 244 -9.84 -5.88 -29.42
CA ILE A 244 -9.81 -6.95 -28.42
C ILE A 244 -10.60 -6.50 -27.20
N PHE A 245 -11.50 -7.34 -26.72
CA PHE A 245 -12.22 -7.14 -25.47
C PHE A 245 -11.38 -7.61 -24.29
N GLN A 246 -11.44 -6.95 -23.14
CA GLN A 246 -10.88 -7.44 -21.89
C GLN A 246 -11.94 -7.40 -20.79
N GLN A 247 -12.03 -8.50 -20.04
CA GLN A 247 -12.84 -8.64 -18.83
C GLN A 247 -12.02 -9.29 -17.71
N ASP A 248 -12.39 -9.03 -16.46
CA ASP A 248 -11.73 -9.61 -15.30
C ASP A 248 -12.21 -11.05 -15.00
N GLY A 249 -11.82 -11.60 -13.84
CA GLY A 249 -12.16 -12.96 -13.42
C GLY A 249 -13.42 -13.09 -12.56
N ALA A 250 -14.30 -12.09 -12.48
CA ALA A 250 -15.49 -12.13 -11.65
C ALA A 250 -16.42 -13.30 -12.03
N SER A 251 -17.18 -13.82 -11.06
CA SER A 251 -18.03 -14.99 -11.26
C SER A 251 -19.03 -14.86 -12.43
N PRO A 252 -19.71 -13.71 -12.65
CA PRO A 252 -20.57 -13.51 -13.82
C PRO A 252 -19.82 -13.63 -15.15
N HIS A 253 -18.56 -13.19 -15.21
CA HIS A 253 -17.75 -13.16 -16.44
C HIS A 253 -17.28 -14.56 -16.85
N PHE A 254 -17.13 -15.45 -15.86
CA PHE A 254 -16.72 -16.85 -16.05
C PHE A 254 -17.89 -17.84 -16.13
N ALA A 255 -19.13 -17.37 -16.20
CA ALA A 255 -20.27 -18.25 -16.45
C ALA A 255 -20.13 -18.89 -17.85
N THR A 256 -20.37 -20.20 -17.97
CA THR A 256 -20.19 -20.96 -19.22
C THR A 256 -20.85 -20.29 -20.41
N LYS A 257 -22.11 -19.87 -20.26
CA LYS A 257 -22.87 -19.15 -21.30
C LYS A 257 -22.18 -17.87 -21.80
N ASN A 258 -21.54 -17.10 -20.91
CA ASN A 258 -20.88 -15.84 -21.27
C ASN A 258 -19.54 -16.11 -21.97
N ILE A 259 -18.83 -17.16 -21.55
CA ILE A 259 -17.61 -17.62 -22.22
C ILE A 259 -17.94 -18.15 -23.62
N ASP A 260 -18.98 -18.97 -23.76
CA ASP A 260 -19.42 -19.53 -25.04
C ASP A 260 -19.80 -18.39 -26.00
N LEU A 261 -20.58 -17.42 -25.52
CA LEU A 261 -20.95 -16.23 -26.30
C LEU A 261 -19.72 -15.44 -26.80
N LEU A 262 -18.72 -15.24 -25.94
CA LEU A 262 -17.46 -14.57 -26.32
C LEU A 262 -16.65 -15.41 -27.31
N ASN A 263 -16.59 -16.73 -27.14
CA ASN A 263 -15.88 -17.62 -28.03
C ASN A 263 -16.53 -17.70 -29.41
N GLU A 264 -17.86 -17.72 -29.48
CA GLU A 264 -18.62 -17.75 -30.74
C GLU A 264 -18.47 -16.44 -31.53
N ASN A 265 -18.51 -15.28 -30.85
CA ASN A 265 -18.56 -13.97 -31.53
C ASN A 265 -17.20 -13.25 -31.62
N LEU A 266 -16.31 -13.49 -30.66
CA LEU A 266 -15.04 -12.80 -30.48
C LEU A 266 -13.86 -13.78 -30.38
N ALA A 267 -13.93 -14.93 -31.06
CA ALA A 267 -12.84 -15.91 -31.11
C ALA A 267 -11.47 -15.25 -31.32
N ASN A 268 -10.51 -15.53 -30.42
CA ASN A 268 -9.16 -14.94 -30.39
C ASN A 268 -9.11 -13.40 -30.34
N ARG A 269 -10.19 -12.74 -29.90
CA ARG A 269 -10.34 -11.28 -29.78
C ARG A 269 -10.91 -10.87 -28.43
N TRP A 270 -10.72 -11.69 -27.41
CA TRP A 270 -11.05 -11.34 -26.03
C TRP A 270 -10.00 -11.85 -25.05
N ILE A 271 -9.84 -11.16 -23.94
CA ILE A 271 -8.91 -11.42 -22.85
C ILE A 271 -9.74 -11.62 -21.59
N GLY A 272 -9.48 -12.70 -20.87
CA GLY A 272 -10.25 -13.06 -19.70
C GLY A 272 -10.01 -14.50 -19.31
N ARG A 273 -10.58 -14.92 -18.18
CA ARG A 273 -10.45 -16.30 -17.72
C ARG A 273 -11.15 -17.25 -18.70
N GLY A 274 -10.42 -18.24 -19.22
CA GLY A 274 -10.93 -19.17 -20.24
C GLY A 274 -10.79 -18.70 -21.69
N SER A 275 -10.11 -17.58 -21.94
CA SER A 275 -9.79 -17.13 -23.30
C SER A 275 -8.71 -17.98 -23.95
N ASN A 276 -8.89 -18.27 -25.24
CA ASN A 276 -7.88 -18.91 -26.09
C ASN A 276 -6.75 -17.95 -26.52
N LEU A 277 -6.92 -16.63 -26.36
CA LEU A 277 -5.92 -15.62 -26.73
C LEU A 277 -4.86 -15.45 -25.64
N ILE A 278 -5.30 -15.11 -24.43
CA ILE A 278 -4.49 -14.98 -23.21
C ILE A 278 -5.44 -14.89 -22.00
N GLU A 279 -5.10 -15.56 -20.91
CA GLU A 279 -5.86 -15.42 -19.66
C GLU A 279 -5.56 -14.09 -18.97
N TRP A 280 -6.60 -13.41 -18.47
CA TRP A 280 -6.40 -12.23 -17.62
C TRP A 280 -5.78 -12.63 -16.27
N PRO A 281 -4.72 -11.94 -15.81
CA PRO A 281 -4.10 -12.26 -14.53
C PRO A 281 -5.04 -11.94 -13.35
N PRO A 282 -5.21 -12.86 -12.38
CA PRO A 282 -6.05 -12.61 -11.22
C PRO A 282 -5.48 -11.47 -10.36
N ARG A 283 -6.35 -10.78 -9.60
CA ARG A 283 -5.97 -9.74 -8.61
C ARG A 283 -5.01 -8.67 -9.17
N SER A 284 -5.30 -8.19 -10.38
CA SER A 284 -4.45 -7.24 -11.09
C SER A 284 -5.15 -5.91 -11.42
N PRO A 285 -5.70 -5.19 -10.41
CA PRO A 285 -6.35 -3.90 -10.63
C PRO A 285 -5.36 -2.85 -11.18
N ASP A 286 -4.09 -2.97 -10.79
CA ASP A 286 -2.98 -2.14 -11.26
C ASP A 286 -2.63 -2.32 -12.74
N LEU A 287 -3.23 -3.31 -13.41
CA LEU A 287 -3.10 -3.58 -14.85
C LEU A 287 -4.40 -3.31 -15.63
N THR A 288 -5.49 -2.85 -15.01
CA THR A 288 -6.71 -2.44 -15.73
C THR A 288 -6.96 -0.94 -15.63
N ILE A 289 -7.24 -0.34 -16.79
CA ILE A 289 -7.48 1.11 -16.94
C ILE A 289 -8.67 1.56 -16.10
N CYS A 290 -9.65 0.68 -15.91
CA CYS A 290 -10.82 0.99 -15.10
C CYS A 290 -10.43 1.27 -13.65
N ASP A 291 -9.63 0.39 -13.04
CA ASP A 291 -9.26 0.50 -11.63
C ASP A 291 -8.24 1.61 -11.36
N TYR A 292 -7.12 1.64 -12.10
CA TYR A 292 -6.06 2.59 -11.79
C TYR A 292 -6.33 4.02 -12.24
N PHE A 293 -7.37 4.25 -13.06
CA PHE A 293 -7.68 5.56 -13.61
C PHE A 293 -9.17 5.91 -13.51
N LEU A 294 -10.04 5.16 -14.20
CA LEU A 294 -11.43 5.58 -14.43
C LEU A 294 -12.22 5.74 -13.13
N TRP A 295 -12.16 4.74 -12.26
CA TRP A 295 -12.94 4.74 -11.02
C TRP A 295 -12.44 5.74 -9.99
N GLY A 296 -11.13 5.93 -9.88
CA GLY A 296 -10.54 6.97 -9.05
C GLY A 296 -11.00 8.36 -9.48
N TYR A 297 -10.84 8.66 -10.77
CA TYR A 297 -11.26 9.93 -11.36
C TYR A 297 -12.76 10.19 -11.18
N LEU A 298 -13.60 9.22 -11.53
CA LEU A 298 -15.06 9.37 -11.43
C LEU A 298 -15.52 9.54 -9.98
N LYS A 299 -14.96 8.79 -9.04
CA LYS A 299 -15.33 8.96 -7.62
C LYS A 299 -14.97 10.36 -7.12
N GLU A 300 -13.80 10.88 -7.47
CA GLU A 300 -13.40 12.25 -7.11
C GLU A 300 -14.40 13.29 -7.63
N LYS A 301 -14.74 13.23 -8.93
CA LYS A 301 -15.63 14.22 -9.56
C LYS A 301 -17.11 14.06 -9.19
N VAL A 302 -17.60 12.83 -9.13
CA VAL A 302 -19.00 12.56 -8.75
C VAL A 302 -19.26 13.02 -7.32
N TYR A 303 -18.34 12.75 -6.39
CA TYR A 303 -18.52 13.12 -4.99
C TYR A 303 -18.15 14.57 -4.65
N SER A 304 -17.65 15.36 -5.61
CA SER A 304 -17.63 16.82 -5.46
C SER A 304 -19.01 17.47 -5.63
N HIS A 305 -19.98 16.74 -6.20
CA HIS A 305 -21.37 17.19 -6.33
C HIS A 305 -22.16 16.91 -5.05
N ASN A 306 -23.24 17.67 -4.83
CA ASN A 306 -24.18 17.41 -3.75
C ASN A 306 -25.18 16.32 -4.15
N ILE A 307 -24.86 15.06 -3.84
CA ILE A 307 -25.69 13.89 -4.17
C ILE A 307 -26.73 13.65 -3.05
N LYS A 308 -28.02 13.79 -3.34
CA LYS A 308 -29.10 13.59 -2.35
C LYS A 308 -29.91 12.31 -2.55
N ASN A 309 -29.92 11.78 -3.77
CA ASN A 309 -30.70 10.60 -4.13
C ASN A 309 -30.04 9.82 -5.29
N LEU A 310 -30.57 8.64 -5.63
CA LEU A 310 -30.05 7.81 -6.73
C LEU A 310 -30.13 8.48 -8.11
N GLY A 311 -31.14 9.33 -8.34
CA GLY A 311 -31.28 10.10 -9.56
C GLY A 311 -30.15 11.12 -9.73
N ASP A 312 -29.84 11.86 -8.67
CA ASP A 312 -28.70 12.80 -8.66
C ASP A 312 -27.39 12.05 -8.90
N LEU A 313 -27.19 10.90 -8.24
CA LEU A 313 -26.00 10.08 -8.39
C LEU A 313 -25.84 9.57 -9.83
N LYS A 314 -26.93 9.05 -10.42
CA LYS A 314 -26.95 8.58 -11.81
C LYS A 314 -26.65 9.72 -12.79
N HIS A 315 -27.21 10.90 -12.55
CA HIS A 315 -26.98 12.08 -13.38
C HIS A 315 -25.53 12.54 -13.30
N ALA A 316 -24.97 12.65 -12.09
CA ALA A 316 -23.57 13.04 -11.88
C ALA A 316 -22.60 12.06 -12.54
N ILE A 317 -22.77 10.74 -12.33
CA ILE A 317 -21.96 9.70 -12.98
C ILE A 317 -22.02 9.84 -14.51
N THR A 318 -23.22 10.00 -15.06
CA THR A 318 -23.41 10.14 -16.52
C THR A 318 -22.73 11.39 -17.06
N ALA A 319 -22.88 12.52 -16.38
CA ALA A 319 -22.27 13.78 -16.78
C ALA A 319 -20.74 13.70 -16.73
N GLU A 320 -20.17 13.13 -15.67
CA GLU A 320 -18.72 13.00 -15.51
C GLU A 320 -18.10 11.99 -16.47
N ILE A 321 -18.77 10.88 -16.80
CA ILE A 321 -18.30 9.95 -17.83
C ILE A 321 -18.23 10.63 -19.21
N ILE A 322 -19.22 11.46 -19.54
CA ILE A 322 -19.27 12.17 -20.82
C ILE A 322 -18.26 13.32 -20.88
N SER A 323 -17.94 13.93 -19.73
CA SER A 323 -17.01 15.07 -19.63
C SER A 323 -15.53 14.67 -19.71
N ILE A 324 -15.18 13.38 -19.52
CA ILE A 324 -13.78 12.93 -19.47
C ILE A 324 -13.04 13.34 -20.76
N PRO A 325 -11.95 14.13 -20.66
CA PRO A 325 -11.18 14.50 -21.83
C PRO A 325 -10.54 13.27 -22.49
N LYS A 326 -10.70 13.13 -23.81
CA LYS A 326 -10.10 12.01 -24.57
C LYS A 326 -8.60 11.87 -24.38
N GLU A 327 -7.88 12.99 -24.26
CA GLU A 327 -6.43 12.97 -24.06
C GLU A 327 -6.03 12.36 -22.72
N MET A 328 -6.86 12.50 -21.68
CA MET A 328 -6.64 11.85 -20.40
C MET A 328 -6.77 10.32 -20.51
N ILE A 329 -7.80 9.86 -21.23
CA ILE A 329 -8.01 8.43 -21.51
C ILE A 329 -6.87 7.85 -22.34
N LYS A 330 -6.41 8.56 -23.38
CA LYS A 330 -5.26 8.12 -24.20
C LYS A 330 -4.00 7.97 -23.36
N LYS A 331 -3.71 8.94 -22.49
CA LYS A 331 -2.59 8.84 -21.54
C LYS A 331 -2.74 7.65 -20.61
N ALA A 332 -3.94 7.43 -20.07
CA ALA A 332 -4.21 6.28 -19.21
C ALA A 332 -4.01 4.95 -19.95
N VAL A 333 -4.47 4.84 -21.20
CA VAL A 333 -4.25 3.66 -22.06
C VAL A 333 -2.76 3.47 -22.37
N ASP A 334 -2.03 4.52 -22.73
CA ASP A 334 -0.59 4.41 -23.00
C ASP A 334 0.23 4.07 -21.73
N ASN A 335 -0.26 4.46 -20.54
CA ASN A 335 0.37 4.14 -19.26
C ASN A 335 0.38 2.63 -18.96
N ILE A 336 -0.45 1.81 -19.62
CA ILE A 336 -0.44 0.36 -19.43
C ILE A 336 0.92 -0.25 -19.74
N MET A 337 1.64 0.30 -20.73
CA MET A 337 2.97 -0.18 -21.11
C MET A 337 4.00 0.09 -20.02
N LYS A 338 3.94 1.27 -19.37
CA LYS A 338 4.79 1.61 -18.22
C LYS A 338 4.50 0.68 -17.05
N ARG A 339 3.21 0.42 -16.77
CA ARG A 339 2.75 -0.49 -15.70
C ARG A 339 3.16 -1.94 -15.97
N CYS A 340 3.03 -2.43 -17.20
CA CYS A 340 3.49 -3.77 -17.57
C CYS A 340 5.02 -3.90 -17.44
N ASN A 341 5.79 -2.89 -17.86
CA ASN A 341 7.24 -2.89 -17.66
C ASN A 341 7.60 -2.97 -16.17
N LYS A 342 6.93 -2.18 -15.31
CA LYS A 342 7.11 -2.25 -13.86
C LYS A 342 6.71 -3.62 -13.30
N CYS A 343 5.61 -4.21 -13.76
CA CYS A 343 5.22 -5.55 -13.39
C CYS A 343 6.34 -6.57 -13.68
N LEU A 344 7.01 -6.46 -14.82
CA LEU A 344 8.15 -7.33 -15.18
C LEU A 344 9.39 -7.04 -14.33
N GLU A 345 9.75 -5.77 -14.11
CA GLU A 345 10.87 -5.36 -13.25
C GLU A 345 10.74 -5.92 -11.82
N PHE A 346 9.51 -6.02 -11.31
CA PHE A 346 9.20 -6.54 -9.97
C PHE A 346 8.77 -8.01 -9.97
N ASP A 347 9.09 -8.76 -11.02
CA ASP A 347 8.83 -10.20 -11.12
C ASP A 347 7.34 -10.60 -10.90
N GLY A 348 6.42 -9.74 -11.33
CA GLY A 348 4.98 -9.92 -11.18
C GLY A 348 4.41 -9.52 -9.81
N ASP A 349 5.21 -8.95 -8.92
CA ASP A 349 4.77 -8.45 -7.61
C ASP A 349 4.02 -7.09 -7.71
N HIS A 350 3.59 -6.57 -6.57
CA HIS A 350 3.02 -5.22 -6.46
C HIS A 350 4.10 -4.18 -6.75
N PHE A 351 3.80 -3.27 -7.69
CA PHE A 351 4.76 -2.24 -8.12
C PHE A 351 4.24 -0.80 -7.99
N GLU A 352 2.99 -0.59 -7.54
CA GLU A 352 2.33 0.72 -7.55
C GLU A 352 3.10 1.80 -6.77
N LEU A 353 3.77 1.41 -5.67
CA LEU A 353 4.64 2.29 -4.86
C LEU A 353 5.86 2.84 -5.61
N PHE A 354 6.21 2.23 -6.74
CA PHE A 354 7.40 2.55 -7.53
C PHE A 354 7.03 3.16 -8.90
N LEU A 355 5.78 3.58 -9.07
CA LEU A 355 5.37 4.45 -10.16
C LEU A 355 5.76 5.88 -9.81
N ASP A 356 6.58 6.53 -10.64
CA ASP A 356 6.92 7.94 -10.41
C ASP A 356 5.66 8.80 -10.38
N ASN A 357 5.48 9.60 -9.31
CA ASN A 357 4.39 10.59 -9.15
C ASN A 357 4.41 11.71 -10.21
N SER A 358 5.28 11.64 -11.21
CA SER A 358 5.41 12.66 -12.26
C SER A 358 4.39 12.49 -13.40
N CYS A 359 3.37 11.65 -13.23
CA CYS A 359 2.45 11.25 -14.31
C CYS A 359 0.98 11.12 -13.87
N ASP A 360 0.55 11.90 -12.87
CA ASP A 360 -0.87 12.19 -12.65
C ASP A 360 -1.28 13.48 -13.37
#